data_AF-A0A7C0XN02-F1
#
_entry.id   AF-A0A7C0XN02-F1
#
_cell.length_a   1.000
_cell.length_b   1.000
_cell.length_c   1.000
_cell.angle_alpha   90.00
_cell.angle_beta   90.00
_cell.angle_gamma   90.00
#
_symmetry.space_group_name_H-M   'P 1'
#
loop_
_entity.id
_entity.type
_entity.pdbx_description
1 polymer ?
#
loop_
_entity_poly.entity_id
_entity_poly.type
_entity_poly.pdbx_seq_one_letter_code
_entity_poly.pdbx_strand_id
1 'polypeptide(L)'
;MSRFSEYEWHEFSEDEVPDMPPGPHKKLKIYADANIPRIVIEVLRATGIPTESAVETGLSTHPDENIYQQAKKRRRVLLTMDRDFWDDQKYPLQKGPGIIFVDIPPDQPEKAIAGLEIFWVLFAKYFPLDYWKGIKARITEYGFVIKCHTWEGRISEDEFRLMDDGKLLTRKLR
;
A
#
# COMPACT_ATOMS: atom_id res chain seq x y z
N MET A 1 5.62 33.41 -5.44
CA MET A 1 5.31 32.04 -4.97
C MET A 1 6.63 31.31 -4.83
N SER A 2 7.08 31.08 -3.60
CA SER A 2 8.30 30.31 -3.34
C SER A 2 8.02 28.87 -3.74
N ARG A 3 8.78 28.33 -4.70
CA ARG A 3 8.76 26.88 -4.98
C ARG A 3 9.44 26.22 -3.79
N PHE A 4 8.67 25.69 -2.85
CA PHE A 4 9.22 24.71 -1.91
C PHE A 4 9.84 23.58 -2.74
N SER A 5 11.01 23.12 -2.32
CA SER A 5 11.62 21.95 -2.94
C SER A 5 10.65 20.77 -2.74
N GLU A 6 10.32 20.02 -3.80
CA GLU A 6 9.45 18.83 -3.67
C GLU A 6 10.00 17.80 -2.67
N TYR A 7 11.27 17.90 -2.31
CA TYR A 7 11.98 17.07 -1.32
C TYR A 7 11.85 17.57 0.13
N GLU A 8 11.32 18.77 0.35
CA GLU A 8 11.03 19.32 1.68
C GLU A 8 9.60 18.98 2.10
N TRP A 9 9.40 18.83 3.42
CA TRP A 9 8.07 18.64 3.99
C TRP A 9 7.19 19.85 3.70
N HIS A 10 6.04 19.58 3.11
CA HIS A 10 4.98 20.55 2.90
C HIS A 10 3.63 19.92 3.18
N GLU A 11 2.64 20.75 3.45
CA GLU A 11 1.26 20.30 3.65
C GLU A 11 0.71 19.80 2.30
N PHE A 12 0.19 18.57 2.31
CA PHE A 12 -0.43 17.96 1.14
C PHE A 12 -1.78 18.62 0.89
N SER A 13 -2.00 19.14 -0.32
CA SER A 13 -3.28 19.67 -0.77
C SER A 13 -4.10 18.62 -1.51
N GLU A 14 -5.43 18.67 -1.40
CA GLU A 14 -6.33 17.85 -2.21
C GLU A 14 -6.12 18.08 -3.71
N ASP A 15 -5.66 19.26 -4.12
CA ASP A 15 -5.32 19.59 -5.51
C ASP A 15 -4.16 18.74 -6.08
N GLU A 16 -3.38 18.09 -5.21
CA GLU A 16 -2.30 17.18 -5.59
C GLU A 16 -2.78 15.74 -5.83
N VAL A 17 -4.04 15.43 -5.47
CA VAL A 17 -4.65 14.13 -5.77
C VAL A 17 -4.96 14.09 -7.27
N PRO A 18 -4.41 13.11 -8.03
CA PRO A 18 -4.75 12.99 -9.44
C PRO A 18 -6.24 12.73 -9.62
N ASP A 19 -6.86 13.44 -10.58
CA ASP A 19 -8.23 13.15 -10.98
C ASP A 19 -8.38 11.67 -11.36
N MET A 20 -9.38 11.03 -10.76
CA MET A 20 -9.74 9.68 -11.13
C MET A 20 -10.23 9.70 -12.59
N PRO A 21 -9.60 8.97 -13.52
CA PRO A 21 -10.05 9.01 -14.90
C PRO A 21 -11.44 8.41 -15.02
N PRO A 22 -12.30 8.94 -15.88
CA PRO A 22 -13.68 8.50 -15.96
C PRO A 22 -13.78 7.04 -16.38
N GLY A 23 -14.65 6.26 -15.72
CA GLY A 23 -15.00 4.91 -16.15
C GLY A 23 -15.31 3.93 -15.01
N PRO A 24 -15.62 2.66 -15.33
CA PRO A 24 -15.83 1.64 -14.33
C PRO A 24 -14.48 1.24 -13.69
N HIS A 25 -14.36 1.49 -12.39
CA HIS A 25 -13.18 1.13 -11.62
C HIS A 25 -13.36 -0.22 -10.91
N LYS A 26 -12.37 -1.10 -11.04
CA LYS A 26 -12.35 -2.33 -10.24
C LYS A 26 -12.05 -1.99 -8.79
N LYS A 27 -12.90 -2.45 -7.88
CA LYS A 27 -12.65 -2.38 -6.43
C LYS A 27 -11.31 -3.04 -6.10
N LEU A 28 -10.53 -2.40 -5.24
CA LEU A 28 -9.30 -2.95 -4.69
C LEU A 28 -9.60 -4.28 -3.98
N LYS A 29 -8.74 -5.27 -4.17
CA LYS A 29 -8.85 -6.61 -3.58
C LYS A 29 -7.51 -7.00 -2.99
N ILE A 30 -7.52 -7.57 -1.79
CA ILE A 30 -6.31 -7.90 -1.05
C ILE A 30 -6.10 -9.41 -1.00
N TYR A 31 -4.86 -9.83 -1.10
CA TYR A 31 -4.39 -11.17 -0.72
C TYR A 31 -3.39 -10.99 0.43
N ALA A 32 -3.80 -11.38 1.64
CA ALA A 32 -3.02 -11.23 2.85
C ALA A 32 -2.09 -12.43 3.05
N ASP A 33 -0.83 -12.12 3.32
CA ASP A 33 0.20 -13.08 3.68
C ASP A 33 -0.07 -13.73 5.05
N ALA A 34 0.61 -14.82 5.36
CA ALA A 34 0.41 -15.59 6.59
C ALA A 34 0.89 -14.86 7.86
N ASN A 35 1.81 -13.90 7.69
CA ASN A 35 2.32 -13.05 8.77
C ASN A 35 1.33 -11.93 9.17
N ILE A 36 0.24 -11.73 8.45
CA ILE A 36 -0.77 -10.73 8.78
C ILE A 36 -1.66 -11.25 9.92
N PRO A 37 -1.77 -10.51 11.05
CA PRO A 37 -2.64 -10.89 12.15
C PRO A 37 -4.09 -11.02 11.71
N ARG A 38 -4.79 -12.04 12.23
CA ARG A 38 -6.19 -12.33 11.88
C ARG A 38 -7.12 -11.14 12.10
N ILE A 39 -6.93 -10.37 13.17
CA ILE A 39 -7.75 -9.18 13.47
C ILE A 39 -7.65 -8.10 12.38
N VAL A 40 -6.47 -7.93 11.76
CA VAL A 40 -6.28 -6.99 10.63
C VAL A 40 -7.13 -7.45 9.43
N ILE A 41 -7.14 -8.75 9.15
CA ILE A 41 -7.93 -9.36 8.06
C ILE A 41 -9.43 -9.17 8.30
N GLU A 42 -9.88 -9.38 9.54
CA GLU A 42 -11.28 -9.20 9.94
C GLU A 42 -11.73 -7.74 9.79
N VAL A 43 -10.91 -6.77 10.22
CA VAL A 43 -11.19 -5.34 10.04
C VAL A 43 -11.27 -4.94 8.56
N LEU A 44 -10.33 -5.39 7.73
CA LEU A 44 -10.39 -5.12 6.28
C LEU A 44 -11.69 -5.66 5.65
N ARG A 45 -12.15 -6.84 6.07
CA ARG A 45 -13.41 -7.41 5.57
C ARG A 45 -14.62 -6.63 6.07
N ALA A 46 -14.62 -6.26 7.36
CA ALA A 46 -15.70 -5.49 7.96
C ALA A 46 -15.87 -4.10 7.32
N THR A 47 -14.78 -3.51 6.84
CA THR A 47 -14.78 -2.24 6.07
C THR A 47 -15.16 -2.43 4.59
N GLY A 48 -15.49 -3.65 4.17
CA GLY A 48 -15.96 -3.96 2.81
C GLY A 48 -14.85 -4.18 1.79
N ILE A 49 -13.59 -4.31 2.22
CA ILE A 49 -12.44 -4.60 1.36
C ILE A 49 -12.38 -6.12 1.12
N PRO A 50 -12.52 -6.61 -0.13
CA PRO A 50 -12.45 -8.04 -0.40
C PRO A 50 -11.06 -8.60 -0.13
N THR A 51 -10.90 -9.37 0.95
CA THR A 51 -9.62 -9.88 1.42
C THR A 51 -9.61 -11.41 1.52
N GLU A 52 -8.67 -12.07 0.84
CA GLU A 52 -8.35 -13.50 0.98
C GLU A 52 -7.07 -13.67 1.80
N SER A 53 -6.95 -14.72 2.61
CA SER A 53 -5.76 -15.02 3.41
C SER A 53 -4.99 -16.24 2.89
N ALA A 54 -3.67 -16.17 2.89
CA ALA A 54 -2.79 -17.31 2.66
C ALA A 54 -3.00 -18.43 3.69
N VAL A 55 -3.35 -18.09 4.94
CA VAL A 55 -3.64 -19.08 5.99
C VAL A 55 -4.90 -19.88 5.65
N GLU A 56 -5.98 -19.21 5.29
CA GLU A 56 -7.27 -19.83 4.97
C GLU A 56 -7.26 -20.64 3.68
N THR A 57 -6.33 -20.32 2.77
CA THR A 57 -6.15 -21.04 1.50
C THR A 57 -5.16 -22.21 1.61
N GLY A 58 -4.68 -22.52 2.82
CA GLY A 58 -3.75 -23.63 3.07
C GLY A 58 -2.33 -23.37 2.57
N LEU A 59 -1.96 -22.10 2.38
CA LEU A 59 -0.68 -21.67 1.82
C LEU A 59 0.28 -21.07 2.86
N SER A 60 -0.01 -21.21 4.16
CA SER A 60 0.74 -20.54 5.25
C SER A 60 2.23 -20.88 5.34
N THR A 61 2.68 -21.98 4.75
CA THR A 61 4.08 -22.44 4.78
C THR A 61 4.79 -22.31 3.43
N HIS A 62 4.19 -21.61 2.47
CA HIS A 62 4.78 -21.50 1.13
C HIS A 62 5.85 -20.40 1.08
N PRO A 63 6.91 -20.56 0.25
CA PRO A 63 7.90 -19.52 0.01
C PRO A 63 7.28 -18.20 -0.50
N ASP A 64 7.94 -17.08 -0.21
CA ASP A 64 7.53 -15.72 -0.60
C ASP A 64 7.17 -15.60 -2.09
N GLU A 65 7.96 -16.23 -2.97
CA GLU A 65 7.72 -16.22 -4.42
C GLU A 65 6.36 -16.84 -4.77
N ASN A 66 5.96 -17.90 -4.07
CA ASN A 66 4.64 -18.49 -4.28
C ASN A 66 3.54 -17.54 -3.80
N ILE A 67 3.69 -16.90 -2.64
CA ILE A 67 2.73 -15.91 -2.14
C ILE A 67 2.54 -14.76 -3.14
N TYR A 68 3.66 -14.25 -3.68
CA TYR A 68 3.67 -13.22 -4.73
C TYR A 68 2.92 -13.64 -6.00
N GLN A 69 3.25 -14.82 -6.54
CA GLN A 69 2.60 -15.34 -7.75
C GLN A 69 1.11 -15.64 -7.52
N GLN A 70 0.74 -16.08 -6.32
CA GLN A 70 -0.65 -16.37 -5.96
C GLN A 70 -1.49 -15.09 -5.88
N ALA A 71 -0.95 -13.99 -5.33
CA ALA A 71 -1.58 -12.67 -5.36
C ALA A 71 -1.78 -12.20 -6.81
N LYS A 72 -0.73 -12.32 -7.64
CA LYS A 72 -0.76 -11.95 -9.06
C LYS A 72 -1.79 -12.76 -9.86
N LYS A 73 -1.80 -14.09 -9.71
CA LYS A 73 -2.76 -14.99 -10.39
C LYS A 73 -4.21 -14.67 -10.01
N ARG A 74 -4.46 -14.31 -8.75
CA ARG A 74 -5.79 -13.91 -8.24
C ARG A 74 -6.19 -12.48 -8.59
N ARG A 75 -5.28 -11.68 -9.16
CA ARG A 75 -5.48 -10.25 -9.42
C ARG A 75 -5.84 -9.50 -8.14
N ARG A 76 -5.03 -9.66 -7.11
CA ARG A 76 -5.16 -9.04 -5.79
C ARG A 76 -3.84 -8.38 -5.43
N VAL A 77 -3.89 -7.26 -4.73
CA VAL A 77 -2.71 -6.62 -4.13
C VAL A 77 -2.24 -7.47 -2.95
N LEU A 78 -0.94 -7.71 -2.87
CA LEU A 78 -0.34 -8.45 -1.76
C LEU A 78 -0.26 -7.55 -0.53
N LEU A 79 -0.78 -8.00 0.61
CA LEU A 79 -0.58 -7.37 1.92
C LEU A 79 0.34 -8.27 2.76
N THR A 80 1.45 -7.74 3.24
CA THR A 80 2.46 -8.52 3.99
C THR A 80 3.16 -7.67 5.05
N MET A 81 3.67 -8.30 6.10
CA MET A 81 4.60 -7.71 7.09
C MET A 81 6.05 -8.14 6.85
N ASP A 82 6.34 -8.83 5.75
CA ASP A 82 7.70 -9.23 5.40
C ASP A 82 8.38 -8.13 4.57
N ARG A 83 9.48 -7.60 5.13
CA ARG A 83 10.28 -6.52 4.56
C ARG A 83 10.90 -6.88 3.22
N ASP A 84 11.12 -8.16 2.93
CA ASP A 84 11.73 -8.59 1.67
C ASP A 84 10.90 -8.17 0.45
N PHE A 85 9.58 -8.04 0.59
CA PHE A 85 8.70 -7.55 -0.48
C PHE A 85 8.91 -6.06 -0.82
N TRP A 86 9.56 -5.29 0.06
CA TRP A 86 9.93 -3.90 -0.22
C TRP A 86 11.16 -3.78 -1.13
N ASP A 87 11.98 -4.83 -1.23
CA ASP A 87 13.17 -4.85 -2.09
C ASP A 87 12.76 -4.90 -3.58
N ASP A 88 13.21 -3.91 -4.36
CA ASP A 88 12.91 -3.79 -5.78
C ASP A 88 13.79 -4.69 -6.65
N GLN A 89 14.93 -5.18 -6.13
CA GLN A 89 15.76 -6.18 -6.79
C GLN A 89 15.10 -7.57 -6.72
N LYS A 90 14.51 -7.91 -5.55
CA LYS A 90 13.78 -9.17 -5.34
C LYS A 90 12.39 -9.13 -5.97
N TYR A 91 11.64 -8.04 -5.78
CA TYR A 91 10.28 -7.87 -6.29
C TYR A 91 10.11 -6.55 -7.07
N PRO A 92 10.37 -6.56 -8.40
CA PRO A 92 10.28 -5.36 -9.21
C PRO A 92 8.85 -4.80 -9.34
N LEU A 93 8.68 -3.48 -9.21
CA LEU A 93 7.38 -2.80 -9.26
C LEU A 93 6.57 -3.14 -10.51
N GLN A 94 7.20 -3.03 -11.69
CA GLN A 94 6.53 -3.08 -13.00
C GLN A 94 5.79 -4.40 -13.28
N LYS A 95 6.19 -5.50 -12.62
CA LYS A 95 5.73 -6.86 -12.95
C LYS A 95 4.85 -7.49 -11.87
N GLY A 96 4.54 -6.74 -10.82
CA GLY A 96 3.90 -7.25 -9.61
C GLY A 96 2.39 -7.05 -9.52
N PRO A 97 1.77 -7.71 -8.53
CA PRO A 97 0.35 -7.54 -8.17
C PRO A 97 0.02 -6.18 -7.53
N GLY A 98 1.03 -5.34 -7.25
CA GLY A 98 0.95 -4.31 -6.24
C GLY A 98 1.23 -4.90 -4.86
N ILE A 99 1.96 -4.17 -4.01
CA ILE A 99 2.33 -4.62 -2.66
C ILE A 99 1.97 -3.53 -1.65
N ILE A 100 1.37 -3.94 -0.54
CA ILE A 100 1.25 -3.16 0.68
C ILE A 100 2.11 -3.88 1.72
N PHE A 101 3.25 -3.29 2.04
CA PHE A 101 4.13 -3.75 3.12
C PHE A 101 3.77 -2.98 4.39
N VAL A 102 3.37 -3.69 5.44
CA VAL A 102 3.10 -3.11 6.75
C VAL A 102 4.39 -3.18 7.57
N ASP A 103 5.09 -2.06 7.72
CA ASP A 103 6.33 -1.92 8.49
C ASP A 103 6.01 -1.70 9.98
N ILE A 104 5.15 -2.58 10.50
CA ILE A 104 4.70 -2.62 11.88
C ILE A 104 4.74 -4.10 12.31
N PRO A 105 5.36 -4.43 13.45
CA PRO A 105 5.43 -5.80 13.94
C PRO A 105 4.05 -6.48 14.08
N PRO A 106 3.94 -7.79 13.79
CA PRO A 106 2.66 -8.53 13.90
C PRO A 106 2.04 -8.56 15.31
N ASP A 107 2.83 -8.31 16.35
CA ASP A 107 2.39 -8.23 17.75
C ASP A 107 1.77 -6.87 18.12
N GLN A 108 1.70 -5.92 17.17
CA GLN A 108 1.08 -4.61 17.32
C GLN A 108 -0.05 -4.39 16.29
N PRO A 109 -1.09 -5.24 16.26
CA PRO A 109 -2.13 -5.20 15.24
C PRO A 109 -2.96 -3.91 15.27
N GLU A 110 -3.13 -3.27 16.42
CA GLU A 110 -3.88 -2.01 16.54
C GLU A 110 -3.18 -0.88 15.77
N LYS A 111 -1.85 -0.82 15.85
CA LYS A 111 -1.06 0.14 15.08
C LYS A 111 -1.09 -0.17 13.58
N ALA A 112 -1.05 -1.45 13.22
CA ALA A 112 -1.19 -1.87 11.82
C ALA A 112 -2.55 -1.44 11.24
N ILE A 113 -3.62 -1.60 12.02
CA ILE A 113 -4.97 -1.14 11.65
C ILE A 113 -4.99 0.37 11.47
N ALA A 114 -4.50 1.14 12.45
CA ALA A 114 -4.47 2.60 12.38
C ALA A 114 -3.69 3.11 11.15
N GLY A 115 -2.50 2.55 10.89
CA GLY A 115 -1.71 2.90 9.71
C GLY A 115 -2.42 2.56 8.39
N LEU A 116 -3.07 1.39 8.33
CA LEU A 116 -3.86 0.98 7.16
C LEU A 116 -5.10 1.86 6.95
N GLU A 117 -5.75 2.31 8.03
CA GLU A 117 -6.90 3.22 7.97
C GLU A 117 -6.48 4.59 7.41
N ILE A 118 -5.41 5.17 7.93
CA ILE A 118 -4.83 6.42 7.41
C ILE A 118 -4.54 6.28 5.91
N PHE A 119 -3.82 5.22 5.55
CA PHE A 119 -3.49 4.94 4.16
C PHE A 119 -4.74 4.75 3.28
N TRP A 120 -5.76 4.06 3.78
CA TRP A 120 -6.98 3.82 3.04
C TRP A 120 -7.78 5.10 2.78
N VAL A 121 -7.95 5.91 3.82
CA VAL A 121 -8.73 7.15 3.78
C VAL A 121 -8.09 8.19 2.88
N LEU A 122 -6.75 8.29 2.90
CA LEU A 122 -6.02 9.31 2.18
C LEU A 122 -5.63 8.89 0.76
N PHE A 123 -5.42 7.59 0.54
CA PHE A 123 -4.90 7.09 -0.73
C PHE A 123 -5.76 5.96 -1.29
N ALA A 124 -5.71 4.76 -0.70
CA ALA A 124 -6.12 3.53 -1.39
C ALA A 124 -7.57 3.53 -1.92
N LYS A 125 -8.50 4.20 -1.25
CA LYS A 125 -9.91 4.28 -1.69
C LYS A 125 -10.08 5.05 -3.01
N TYR A 126 -9.13 5.92 -3.36
CA TYR A 126 -9.12 6.70 -4.60
C TYR A 126 -8.41 6.00 -5.75
N PHE A 127 -7.66 4.92 -5.49
CA PHE A 127 -6.88 4.20 -6.52
C PHE A 127 -7.51 2.85 -6.85
N PRO A 128 -8.12 2.69 -8.03
CA PRO A 128 -8.70 1.43 -8.50
C PRO A 128 -7.67 0.30 -8.53
N LEU A 129 -8.10 -0.96 -8.47
CA LEU A 129 -7.20 -2.12 -8.56
C LEU A 129 -6.25 -2.09 -9.77
N ASP A 130 -6.71 -1.57 -10.91
CA ASP A 130 -5.89 -1.52 -12.12
C ASP A 130 -4.69 -0.55 -12.00
N TYR A 131 -4.73 0.40 -11.05
CA TYR A 131 -3.66 1.36 -10.74
C TYR A 131 -2.54 0.75 -9.90
N TRP A 132 -2.82 -0.34 -9.19
CA TRP A 132 -1.85 -0.96 -8.30
C TRP A 132 -0.73 -1.70 -9.04
N LYS A 133 -0.84 -1.86 -10.36
CA LYS A 133 0.26 -2.35 -11.19
C LYS A 133 1.40 -1.32 -11.18
N GLY A 134 2.55 -1.70 -10.62
CA GLY A 134 3.67 -0.77 -10.51
C GLY A 134 3.64 0.11 -9.25
N ILE A 135 2.80 -0.20 -8.26
CA ILE A 135 2.75 0.50 -6.97
C ILE A 135 3.20 -0.42 -5.83
N LYS A 136 4.06 0.09 -4.95
CA LYS A 136 4.24 -0.44 -3.60
C LYS A 136 3.87 0.64 -2.59
N ALA A 137 3.21 0.26 -1.52
CA ALA A 137 2.96 1.10 -0.35
C ALA A 137 3.69 0.51 0.86
N ARG A 138 4.37 1.34 1.65
CA ARG A 138 4.89 0.97 2.97
C ARG A 138 4.10 1.71 4.03
N ILE A 139 3.47 0.97 4.92
CA ILE A 139 2.62 1.50 5.99
C ILE A 139 3.43 1.56 7.28
N THR A 140 3.32 2.67 7.99
CA THR A 140 3.99 2.90 9.28
C THR A 140 2.97 3.39 10.30
N GLU A 141 3.37 3.53 11.56
CA GLU A 141 2.50 4.04 12.64
C GLU A 141 2.04 5.49 12.40
N TYR A 142 2.82 6.29 11.67
CA TYR A 142 2.61 7.74 11.53
C TYR A 142 2.21 8.18 10.12
N GLY A 143 2.05 7.24 9.19
CA GLY A 143 1.82 7.55 7.79
C GLY A 143 2.27 6.43 6.86
N PHE A 144 2.62 6.78 5.63
CA PHE A 144 2.94 5.80 4.61
C PHE A 144 3.89 6.34 3.56
N VAL A 145 4.56 5.45 2.84
CA VAL A 145 5.35 5.76 1.65
C VAL A 145 4.72 5.11 0.45
N ILE A 146 4.58 5.85 -0.65
CA ILE A 146 4.17 5.31 -1.94
C ILE A 146 5.37 5.30 -2.86
N LYS A 147 5.63 4.15 -3.46
CA LYS A 147 6.60 3.98 -4.52
C LYS A 147 5.87 3.57 -5.78
N CYS A 148 5.98 4.36 -6.85
CA CYS A 148 5.27 4.08 -8.10
C CYS A 148 6.19 4.25 -9.32
N HIS A 149 5.88 3.52 -10.38
CA HIS A 149 6.52 3.73 -11.67
C HIS A 149 5.77 4.80 -12.47
N THR A 150 6.45 5.90 -12.79
CA THR A 150 5.87 7.03 -13.51
C THR A 150 5.73 6.72 -15.00
N TRP A 151 4.97 7.54 -15.72
CA TRP A 151 4.86 7.47 -17.18
C TRP A 151 6.21 7.69 -17.90
N GLU A 152 7.17 8.31 -17.22
CA GLU A 152 8.49 8.70 -17.73
C GLU A 152 9.53 7.58 -17.62
N GLY A 153 9.12 6.41 -17.13
CA GLY A 153 10.06 5.30 -16.91
C GLY A 153 10.86 5.42 -15.61
N ARG A 154 10.49 6.34 -14.72
CA ARG A 154 11.19 6.60 -13.45
C ARG A 154 10.41 6.00 -12.29
N ILE A 155 11.09 5.78 -11.17
CA ILE A 155 10.44 5.44 -9.90
C ILE A 155 10.29 6.74 -9.13
N SER A 156 9.05 7.10 -8.77
CA SER A 156 8.74 8.12 -7.77
C SER A 156 8.63 7.44 -6.41
N GLU A 157 9.11 8.09 -5.37
CA GLU A 157 8.88 7.67 -3.99
C GLU A 157 8.48 8.87 -3.15
N ASP A 158 7.31 8.83 -2.53
CA ASP A 158 6.69 9.94 -1.82
C ASP A 158 6.31 9.48 -0.40
N GLU A 159 6.72 10.24 0.61
CA GLU A 159 6.47 9.96 2.02
C GLU A 159 5.39 10.89 2.56
N PHE A 160 4.38 10.31 3.19
CA PHE A 160 3.25 10.99 3.80
C PHE A 160 3.27 10.78 5.31
N ARG A 161 3.02 11.85 6.08
CA ARG A 161 2.91 11.80 7.54
C ARG A 161 1.68 12.54 8.02
N LEU A 162 0.89 11.88 8.86
CA LEU A 162 -0.21 12.52 9.56
C LEU A 162 0.32 13.12 10.86
N MET A 163 0.10 14.41 11.05
CA MET A 163 0.48 15.16 12.23
C MET A 163 -0.64 15.13 13.27
N ASP A 164 -0.31 15.36 14.54
CA ASP A 164 -1.28 15.37 15.66
C ASP A 164 -2.37 16.44 15.51
N ASP A 165 -2.08 17.51 14.76
CA ASP A 165 -3.03 18.59 14.44
C ASP A 165 -3.94 18.25 13.23
N GLY A 166 -3.84 17.02 12.71
CA GLY A 166 -4.64 16.51 11.60
C GLY A 166 -4.08 16.86 10.21
N LYS A 167 -2.96 17.59 10.14
CA LYS A 167 -2.35 17.92 8.85
C LYS A 167 -1.64 16.72 8.24
N LEU A 168 -1.84 16.53 6.94
CA LEU A 168 -1.05 15.59 6.17
C LEU A 168 0.13 16.32 5.56
N LEU A 169 1.35 15.92 5.92
CA LEU A 169 2.56 16.40 5.26
C LEU A 169 3.02 15.39 4.22
N THR A 170 3.53 15.87 3.10
CA THR A 170 4.17 15.05 2.08
C THR A 170 5.57 15.58 1.74
N ARG A 171 6.42 14.69 1.22
CA ARG A 171 7.66 15.03 0.54
C ARG A 171 8.06 13.93 -0.43
N LYS A 172 8.83 14.30 -1.44
CA LYS A 172 9.48 13.37 -2.34
C LYS A 172 10.78 12.85 -1.75
N LEU A 173 10.97 11.54 -1.83
CA LEU A 173 12.21 10.84 -1.52
C LEU A 173 13.02 10.55 -2.78
N ARG A 174 12.34 10.35 -3.92
CA ARG A 174 12.96 10.02 -5.22
C ARG A 174 12.08 10.44 -6.39
#